data_AF-A0AB38ATC8-F1
#
_entry.id   AF-A0AB38ATC8-F1
#
_cell.length_a   1.000
_cell.length_b   1.000
_cell.length_c   1.000
_cell.angle_alpha   90.00
_cell.angle_beta   90.00
_cell.angle_gamma   90.00
#
_symmetry.space_group_name_H-M   'P 1'
#
loop_
_entity.id
_entity.type
_entity.pdbx_description
1 polymer ?
#
loop_
_entity_poly.entity_id
_entity_poly.type
_entity_poly.pdbx_seq_one_letter_code
_entity_poly.pdbx_strand_id
1 'polypeptide(L)'
;MRRMLTARERMRQAEGVTVELRTALRAVGITLPSLGVDPVSCASAHMAPLVELGRCNLDTARRLAGVLADYARTAVPGHGEEEPRP
;
A
#
# COMPACT_ATOMS: atom_id res chain seq x y z
N MET A 1 6.84 -25.98 -9.93
CA MET A 1 7.79 -24.84 -9.84
C MET A 1 7.00 -23.54 -9.96
N ARG A 2 7.01 -22.68 -8.95
CA ARG A 2 6.40 -21.34 -9.03
C ARG A 2 7.32 -20.49 -9.93
N ARG A 3 6.82 -20.02 -11.08
CA ARG A 3 7.60 -19.14 -11.96
C ARG A 3 7.95 -17.86 -11.19
N MET A 4 9.24 -17.54 -11.09
CA MET A 4 9.68 -16.26 -10.52
C MET A 4 9.37 -15.15 -11.51
N LEU A 5 8.75 -14.08 -11.02
CA LEU A 5 8.53 -12.87 -11.80
C LEU A 5 9.85 -12.15 -12.02
N THR A 6 10.07 -11.67 -13.24
CA THR A 6 11.19 -10.78 -13.57
C THR A 6 11.06 -9.44 -12.85
N ALA A 7 12.16 -8.71 -12.71
CA ALA A 7 12.14 -7.36 -12.12
C ALA A 7 11.14 -6.42 -12.83
N ARG A 8 11.01 -6.53 -14.16
CA ARG A 8 10.02 -5.75 -14.93
C ARG A 8 8.58 -6.15 -14.64
N GLU A 9 8.29 -7.44 -14.49
CA GLU A 9 6.95 -7.92 -14.13
C GLU A 9 6.56 -7.47 -12.71
N ARG A 10 7.51 -7.55 -11.77
CA ARG A 10 7.35 -7.08 -10.40
C ARG A 10 7.08 -5.58 -10.34
N MET A 11 7.82 -4.78 -11.11
CA MET A 11 7.61 -3.34 -11.23
C MET A 11 6.20 -3.02 -11.75
N ARG A 12 5.77 -3.65 -12.86
CA ARG A 12 4.43 -3.41 -13.42
C ARG A 12 3.31 -3.79 -12.43
N GLN A 13 3.49 -4.87 -11.68
CA GLN A 13 2.54 -5.27 -10.65
C GLN A 13 2.44 -4.21 -9.55
N ALA A 14 3.57 -3.73 -9.05
CA ALA A 14 3.61 -2.69 -8.01
C ALA A 14 3.01 -1.37 -8.52
N GLU A 15 3.29 -0.98 -9.76
CA GLU A 15 2.70 0.20 -10.40
C GLU A 15 1.18 0.08 -10.51
N GLY A 16 0.67 -1.09 -10.93
CA GLY A 16 -0.76 -1.36 -11.00
C GLY A 16 -1.47 -1.18 -9.65
N VAL A 17 -0.95 -1.83 -8.60
CA VAL A 17 -1.48 -1.69 -7.23
C VAL A 17 -1.38 -0.24 -6.74
N THR A 18 -0.30 0.46 -7.07
CA THR A 18 -0.12 1.88 -6.72
C THR A 18 -1.16 2.77 -7.41
N VAL A 19 -1.54 2.47 -8.65
CA VAL A 19 -2.61 3.19 -9.37
C VAL A 19 -3.97 2.92 -8.76
N GLU A 20 -4.28 1.67 -8.41
CA GLU A 20 -5.51 1.31 -7.73
C GLU A 20 -5.64 2.04 -6.40
N LEU A 21 -4.60 2.01 -5.56
CA LEU A 21 -4.56 2.71 -4.28
C LEU A 21 -4.72 4.22 -4.47
N ARG A 22 -4.03 4.82 -5.44
CA ARG A 22 -4.15 6.26 -5.76
C ARG A 22 -5.58 6.63 -6.14
N THR A 23 -6.23 5.77 -6.92
CA THR A 23 -7.62 5.98 -7.36
C THR A 23 -8.58 5.90 -6.19
N ALA A 24 -8.43 4.89 -5.32
CA ALA A 24 -9.23 4.74 -4.12
C ALA A 24 -9.07 5.91 -3.15
N LEU A 25 -7.84 6.36 -2.90
CA LEU A 25 -7.56 7.53 -2.06
C LEU A 25 -8.22 8.80 -2.63
N ARG A 26 -8.13 9.02 -3.94
CA ARG A 26 -8.77 10.17 -4.60
C ARG A 26 -10.29 10.13 -4.50
N ALA A 27 -10.90 8.95 -4.60
CA ALA A 27 -12.35 8.78 -4.48
C ALA A 27 -12.88 9.22 -3.10
N VAL A 28 -12.05 9.14 -2.05
CA VAL A 28 -12.36 9.62 -0.70
C VAL A 28 -11.75 11.01 -0.38
N GLY A 29 -11.29 11.73 -1.41
CA GLY A 29 -10.76 13.09 -1.26
C GLY A 29 -9.36 13.19 -0.64
N ILE A 30 -8.60 12.09 -0.62
CA ILE A 30 -7.24 12.03 -0.09
C ILE A 30 -6.22 12.05 -1.23
N THR A 31 -5.17 12.86 -1.09
CA THR A 31 -4.03 12.86 -2.02
C THR A 31 -2.73 12.64 -1.27
N LEU A 32 -1.95 11.66 -1.73
CA LEU A 32 -0.57 11.40 -1.29
C LEU A 32 0.37 11.67 -2.48
N PRO A 33 0.97 12.87 -2.58
CA PRO A 33 1.83 13.23 -3.71
C PRO A 33 3.05 12.33 -3.85
N SER A 34 3.53 11.81 -2.73
CA SER A 34 4.68 10.91 -2.65
C SER A 34 4.34 9.43 -2.88
N LEU A 35 3.07 9.08 -3.13
CA LEU A 35 2.67 7.70 -3.36
C LEU A 35 3.36 7.15 -4.62
N GLY A 36 4.14 6.08 -4.45
CA GLY A 36 4.96 5.50 -5.52
C GLY A 36 5.33 4.05 -5.25
N VAL A 37 6.15 3.50 -6.13
CA VAL A 37 6.74 2.16 -5.98
C VAL A 37 8.15 2.32 -5.44
N ASP A 38 8.55 1.47 -4.50
CA ASP A 38 9.96 1.37 -4.10
C ASP A 38 10.74 0.59 -5.19
N PRO A 39 11.68 1.24 -5.90
CA PRO A 39 12.42 0.59 -6.98
C PRO A 39 13.37 -0.50 -6.44
N VAL A 40 13.84 -0.39 -5.20
CA VAL A 40 14.82 -1.31 -4.61
C VAL A 40 14.20 -2.69 -4.38
N SER A 41 13.03 -2.73 -3.76
CA SER A 41 12.26 -3.97 -3.54
C SER A 41 11.79 -4.61 -4.84
N CYS A 42 11.48 -3.82 -5.88
CA CYS A 42 11.11 -4.35 -7.20
C CYS A 42 12.28 -5.02 -7.92
N ALA A 43 13.49 -4.47 -7.77
CA ALA A 43 14.72 -5.05 -8.33
C ALA A 43 15.20 -6.30 -7.57
N SER A 44 14.82 -6.46 -6.31
CA SER A 44 15.21 -7.60 -5.48
C SER A 44 14.40 -8.86 -5.82
N ALA A 45 15.11 -9.98 -6.03
CA ALA A 45 14.48 -11.30 -6.16
C ALA A 45 14.01 -11.89 -4.81
N HIS A 46 14.47 -11.33 -3.69
CA HIS A 46 14.29 -11.89 -2.35
C HIS A 46 13.27 -11.11 -1.51
N MET A 47 12.96 -9.87 -1.87
CA MET A 47 11.96 -9.05 -1.18
C MET A 47 10.62 -9.11 -1.91
N ALA A 48 9.52 -8.75 -1.26
CA ALA A 48 8.26 -8.44 -1.94
C ALA A 48 8.33 -7.00 -2.49
N PRO A 49 7.72 -6.68 -3.64
CA PRO A 49 7.59 -5.29 -4.09
C PRO A 49 6.86 -4.44 -3.05
N LEU A 50 7.39 -3.26 -2.74
CA LEU A 50 6.82 -2.35 -1.76
C LEU A 50 6.22 -1.12 -2.45
N VAL A 51 5.16 -0.59 -1.85
CA VAL A 51 4.53 0.68 -2.22
C VAL A 51 4.97 1.72 -1.20
N GLU A 52 5.63 2.77 -1.67
CA GLU A 52 6.01 3.93 -0.88
C GLU A 52 4.80 4.84 -0.69
N LEU A 53 4.29 4.95 0.53
CA LEU A 53 3.17 5.86 0.85
C LEU A 53 3.63 7.32 1.01
N GLY A 54 4.89 7.49 1.43
CA GLY A 54 5.48 8.79 1.74
C GLY A 54 4.89 9.46 2.98
N ARG A 55 5.19 10.76 3.14
CA ARG A 55 4.71 11.56 4.27
C ARG A 55 3.39 12.22 3.92
N CYS A 56 2.51 12.34 4.91
CA CYS A 56 1.29 13.13 4.81
C CYS A 56 1.22 14.16 5.95
N ASN A 57 0.44 15.22 5.74
CA ASN A 57 0.18 16.21 6.79
C ASN A 57 -0.90 15.71 7.77
N LEU A 58 -1.08 16.41 8.89
CA LEU A 58 -2.02 16.00 9.94
C LEU A 58 -3.48 15.91 9.47
N ASP A 59 -3.91 16.82 8.58
CA ASP A 59 -5.28 16.80 8.00
C ASP A 59 -5.49 15.52 7.17
N THR A 60 -4.52 15.20 6.31
CA THR A 60 -4.54 13.99 5.48
C THR A 60 -4.54 12.72 6.34
N ALA A 61 -3.69 12.68 7.38
CA ALA A 61 -3.63 11.55 8.30
C ALA A 61 -4.96 11.33 9.03
N ARG A 62 -5.63 12.41 9.48
CA ARG A 62 -6.95 12.34 10.12
C ARG A 62 -8.03 11.82 9.17
N ARG A 63 -8.06 12.31 7.92
CA ARG A 63 -8.99 11.83 6.89
C ARG A 63 -8.80 10.34 6.63
N LEU A 64 -7.55 9.90 6.48
CA LEU A 64 -7.23 8.49 6.27
C LEU A 64 -7.68 7.63 7.46
N ALA A 65 -7.40 8.07 8.69
CA ALA A 65 -7.83 7.37 9.89
C ALA A 65 -9.36 7.25 9.98
N GLY A 66 -10.09 8.31 9.61
CA GLY A 66 -11.56 8.29 9.55
C GLY A 66 -12.09 7.23 8.57
N VAL A 67 -11.58 7.23 7.33
CA VAL A 67 -11.97 6.23 6.32
C VAL A 67 -11.71 4.79 6.78
N LEU A 68 -10.55 4.55 7.40
CA LEU A 68 -10.19 3.22 7.91
C LEU A 68 -11.08 2.80 9.10
N ALA A 69 -11.38 3.73 10.01
CA ALA A 69 -12.30 3.46 11.12
C ALA A 69 -13.72 3.17 10.63
N ASP A 70 -14.17 3.86 9.58
CA ASP A 70 -15.47 3.63 8.95
C ASP A 70 -15.54 2.25 8.30
N TYR A 71 -14.50 1.87 7.54
CA TYR A 71 -14.39 0.53 6.98
C TYR A 71 -14.41 -0.55 8.07
N ALA A 72 -13.64 -0.40 9.14
CA ALA A 72 -13.53 -1.38 10.22
C ALA A 72 -14.87 -1.64 10.94
N ARG A 73 -15.78 -0.66 11.00
CA ARG A 73 -17.12 -0.86 11.58
C ARG A 73 -18.03 -1.74 10.72
N THR A 74 -17.72 -1.85 9.42
CA THR A 74 -18.51 -2.62 8.45
C THR A 74 -17.84 -3.94 8.06
N ALA A 75 -16.53 -4.04 8.25
CA ALA A 75 -15.75 -5.24 8.00
C ALA A 75 -15.95 -6.26 9.14
N VAL A 76 -16.04 -7.55 8.78
CA VAL A 76 -15.83 -8.62 9.76
C VAL A 76 -14.34 -8.59 10.13
N PRO A 77 -13.96 -8.59 11.42
CA PRO A 77 -12.55 -8.60 11.80
C PRO A 77 -11.83 -9.78 11.15
N GLY A 78 -10.86 -9.50 10.29
CA GLY A 78 -9.91 -10.46 9.74
C GLY A 78 -8.60 -10.42 10.53
N HIS A 79 -8.05 -11.61 10.82
CA HIS A 79 -6.88 -11.82 11.68
C HIS A 79 -5.65 -11.03 11.23
N GLY A 80 -5.11 -10.22 12.15
CA GLY A 80 -3.72 -9.80 12.13
C GLY A 80 -3.00 -10.53 13.25
N GLU A 81 -2.18 -11.51 12.89
CA GLU A 81 -1.23 -12.15 13.79
C GLU A 81 -0.39 -11.06 14.48
N GLU A 82 -0.27 -11.24 15.80
CA GLU A 82 0.51 -10.45 16.73
C GLU A 82 1.97 -10.34 16.25
N GLU A 83 2.39 -9.13 15.88
CA GLU A 83 3.82 -8.82 15.72
C GLU A 83 4.51 -9.12 17.06
N PRO A 84 5.56 -9.96 17.12
CA PRO A 84 6.29 -10.18 18.36
C PRO A 84 6.89 -8.84 18.81
N ARG A 85 6.37 -8.32 19.92
CA ARG A 85 6.98 -7.17 20.61
C ARG A 85 8.34 -7.63 21.17
N PRO A 86 9.42 -6.84 21.01
CA PRO A 86 10.77 -7.23 21.40
C PRO A 86 10.89 -7.62 22.88
#